data_AF-A0A9Q3D0M3-F1
#
_entry.id   AF-A0A9Q3D0M3-F1
#
_cell.length_a   1.000
_cell.length_b   1.000
_cell.length_c   1.000
_cell.angle_alpha   90.00
_cell.angle_beta   90.00
_cell.angle_gamma   90.00
#
_symmetry.space_group_name_H-M   'P 1'
#
loop_
_entity.id
_entity.type
_entity.pdbx_description
1 polymer ?
#
loop_
_entity_poly.entity_id
_entity_poly.type
_entity_poly.pdbx_seq_one_letter_code
_entity_poly.pdbx_strand_id
1 'polypeptide(L)'
;MFNDSKYFMDFSPREDKVILEDGSSINTLGTGTIHSDLPHSYLKIRNCLLIPQLSVNLLSMATFIQAKHTVQKSSSPKSFEVMGPNQEVIIEGSFESGSFVVTQNKATDFAVDSTSQTIMRLHQDSGHPLYEYFKQMYQNRQIPLLNCSTCNTSKMTKTPFKGIFAICH
;
A
#
# COMPACT_ATOMS: atom_id res chain seq x y z
N MET A 1 -0.72 18.07 6.53
CA MET A 1 -2.11 18.56 6.60
C MET A 1 -2.97 17.60 5.82
N PHE A 2 -4.10 17.19 6.38
CA PHE A 2 -4.93 16.13 5.81
C PHE A 2 -6.39 16.55 5.78
N ASN A 3 -7.12 16.10 4.76
CA ASN A 3 -8.50 16.53 4.51
C ASN A 3 -9.57 15.64 5.13
N ASP A 4 -9.19 14.50 5.72
CA ASP A 4 -10.13 13.53 6.25
C ASP A 4 -9.63 12.98 7.59
N SER A 5 -10.55 12.92 8.56
CA SER A 5 -10.30 12.34 9.89
C SER A 5 -9.92 10.86 9.82
N LYS A 6 -10.28 10.13 8.77
CA LYS A 6 -9.99 8.69 8.62
C LYS A 6 -8.49 8.34 8.63
N TYR A 7 -7.63 9.32 8.34
CA TYR A 7 -6.18 9.13 8.32
C TYR A 7 -5.56 9.16 9.72
N PHE A 8 -6.29 9.65 10.73
CA PHE A 8 -5.78 9.88 12.07
C PHE A 8 -6.00 8.66 12.97
N MET A 9 -4.93 8.19 13.61
CA MET A 9 -5.00 7.17 14.66
C MET A 9 -5.48 7.76 15.99
N ASP A 10 -4.98 8.96 16.29
CA ASP A 10 -5.33 9.77 17.44
C ASP A 10 -5.63 11.19 16.96
N PHE A 11 -6.57 11.82 17.64
CA PHE A 11 -7.02 13.16 17.27
C PHE A 11 -7.37 13.95 18.53
N SER A 12 -6.79 15.15 18.62
CA SER A 12 -7.08 16.14 19.64
C SER A 12 -7.81 17.31 18.98
N PRO A 13 -9.13 17.47 19.22
CA PRO A 13 -9.89 18.60 18.70
C PRO A 13 -9.28 19.91 19.20
N ARG A 14 -8.96 20.80 18.27
CA ARG A 14 -8.41 22.12 18.56
C ARG A 14 -8.59 22.99 17.33
N GLU A 15 -9.34 24.07 17.47
CA GLU A 15 -9.49 25.03 16.39
C GLU A 15 -8.31 26.00 16.38
N ASP A 16 -7.47 25.88 15.35
CA ASP A 16 -6.44 26.86 15.03
C ASP A 16 -6.62 27.35 13.58
N LYS A 17 -5.96 28.45 13.24
CA LYS A 17 -6.02 29.08 11.92
C LYS A 17 -4.66 29.01 11.23
N VAL A 18 -4.64 28.49 10.01
CA VAL A 18 -3.43 28.41 9.18
C VAL A 18 -3.53 29.48 8.09
N ILE A 19 -2.45 30.25 7.89
CA ILE A 19 -2.34 31.23 6.82
C ILE A 19 -1.69 30.54 5.62
N LEU A 20 -2.33 30.67 4.45
CA LEU A 20 -1.86 30.14 3.18
C LEU A 20 -0.94 31.15 2.47
N GLU A 21 -0.23 30.71 1.44
CA GLU A 21 0.73 31.56 0.71
C GLU A 21 0.08 32.77 0.03
N ASP A 22 -1.20 32.69 -0.33
CA ASP A 22 -1.98 33.80 -0.89
C ASP A 22 -2.48 34.80 0.17
N GLY A 23 -2.09 34.61 1.44
CA GLY A 23 -2.53 35.43 2.57
C GLY A 23 -3.95 35.10 3.06
N SER A 24 -4.66 34.19 2.38
CA SER A 24 -5.92 33.66 2.87
C SER A 24 -5.68 32.74 4.08
N SER A 25 -6.77 32.36 4.73
CA SER A 25 -6.69 31.57 5.96
C SER A 25 -7.69 30.45 5.97
N ILE A 26 -7.26 29.30 6.47
CA ILE A 26 -8.05 28.10 6.58
C ILE A 26 -8.10 27.64 8.03
N ASN A 27 -9.28 27.18 8.47
CA ASN A 27 -9.45 26.69 9.84
C ASN A 27 -9.06 25.22 9.91
N THR A 28 -8.35 24.86 10.97
CA THR A 28 -8.05 23.48 11.34
C THR A 28 -9.09 23.02 12.35
N LEU A 29 -9.47 21.75 12.31
CA LEU A 29 -10.37 21.16 13.30
C LEU A 29 -9.63 20.56 14.51
N GLY A 30 -8.33 20.32 14.35
CA GLY A 30 -7.52 19.71 15.39
C GLY A 30 -6.21 19.18 14.87
N THR A 31 -5.47 18.58 15.79
CA THR A 31 -4.15 18.00 15.56
C THR A 31 -4.14 16.54 15.98
N GLY A 32 -3.39 15.69 15.29
CA GLY A 32 -3.25 14.30 15.67
C GLY A 32 -2.11 13.58 14.97
N THR A 33 -2.02 12.28 15.19
CA THR A 33 -1.04 11.42 14.55
C THR A 33 -1.68 10.61 13.44
N ILE A 34 -1.00 10.57 12.30
CA ILE A 34 -1.43 9.83 11.12
C ILE A 34 -0.58 8.59 10.94
N HIS A 35 -1.25 7.54 10.51
CA HIS A 35 -0.62 6.32 10.02
C HIS A 35 -1.04 6.11 8.57
N SER A 36 -0.05 6.02 7.70
CA SER A 36 -0.27 5.71 6.29
C SER A 36 0.56 4.51 5.92
N ASP A 37 -0.10 3.43 5.51
CA ASP A 37 0.56 2.30 4.88
C ASP A 37 1.04 2.71 3.49
N LEU A 38 2.28 2.36 3.18
CA LEU A 38 2.91 2.49 1.87
C LEU A 38 3.31 1.09 1.39
N PRO A 39 3.58 0.89 0.09
CA PRO A 39 3.87 -0.45 -0.45
C PRO A 39 5.01 -1.20 0.26
N HIS A 40 5.98 -0.47 0.80
CA HIS A 40 7.19 -1.05 1.42
C HIS A 40 7.50 -0.51 2.82
N SER A 41 6.63 0.35 3.36
CA SER A 41 6.84 0.96 4.67
C SER A 41 5.51 1.46 5.25
N TYR A 42 5.56 2.04 6.44
CA TYR A 42 4.45 2.85 6.93
C TYR A 42 5.02 4.20 7.40
N LEU A 43 4.25 5.25 7.18
CA LEU A 43 4.54 6.58 7.69
C LEU A 43 3.73 6.82 8.95
N LYS A 44 4.43 7.08 10.05
CA LYS A 44 3.83 7.62 11.27
C LYS A 44 4.21 9.09 11.43
N ILE A 45 3.27 9.98 11.17
CA ILE A 45 3.51 11.43 11.19
C ILE A 45 2.73 12.05 12.34
N ARG A 46 3.44 12.64 13.30
CA ARG A 46 2.86 13.34 14.45
C ARG A 46 2.56 14.80 14.11
N ASN A 47 1.73 15.44 14.93
CA ASN A 47 1.39 16.86 14.82
C ASN A 47 0.79 17.23 13.45
N CYS A 48 -0.03 16.34 12.89
CA CYS A 48 -0.73 16.58 11.65
C CYS A 48 -2.00 17.38 11.89
N LEU A 49 -2.29 18.35 11.02
CA LEU A 49 -3.50 19.18 11.08
C LEU A 49 -4.62 18.56 10.22
N LEU A 50 -5.83 18.51 10.77
CA LEU A 50 -7.05 18.16 10.03
C LEU A 50 -7.70 19.42 9.46
N ILE A 51 -7.82 19.47 8.13
CA ILE A 51 -8.34 20.60 7.36
C ILE A 51 -9.25 20.08 6.24
N PRO A 52 -10.56 19.89 6.49
CA PRO A 52 -11.46 19.24 5.54
C PRO A 52 -11.63 19.96 4.19
N GLN A 53 -11.35 21.26 4.14
CA GLN A 53 -11.50 22.07 2.94
C GLN A 53 -10.34 21.89 1.94
N LEU A 54 -9.31 21.10 2.28
CA LEU A 54 -8.22 20.78 1.36
C LEU A 54 -8.67 19.77 0.29
N SER A 55 -8.39 20.08 -0.97
CA SER A 55 -8.62 19.15 -2.10
C SER A 55 -7.66 17.96 -2.10
N VAL A 56 -6.44 18.15 -1.58
CA VAL A 56 -5.39 17.14 -1.50
C VAL A 56 -4.70 17.16 -0.13
N ASN A 57 -4.15 16.01 0.27
CA ASN A 57 -3.30 15.95 1.45
C ASN A 57 -1.94 16.55 1.14
N LEU A 58 -1.37 17.26 2.12
CA LEU A 58 -0.08 17.93 1.98
C LEU A 58 0.90 17.40 3.03
N LEU A 59 2.05 16.92 2.56
CA LEU A 59 3.15 16.52 3.41
C LEU A 59 4.22 17.62 3.38
N SER A 60 4.67 18.05 4.55
CA SER A 60 5.71 19.06 4.65
C SER A 60 7.07 18.44 4.36
N MET A 61 7.76 18.96 3.34
CA MET A 61 9.13 18.56 3.02
C MET A 61 10.08 18.82 4.20
N ALA A 62 9.86 19.91 4.94
CA ALA A 62 10.67 20.26 6.10
C ALA A 62 10.62 19.17 7.19
N THR A 63 9.48 18.49 7.36
CA THR A 63 9.34 17.38 8.32
C THR A 63 10.29 16.23 7.98
N PHE A 64 10.42 15.88 6.69
CA PHE A 64 11.34 14.83 6.25
C PHE A 64 12.80 15.21 6.49
N ILE A 65 13.18 16.45 6.11
CA ILE A 65 14.55 16.96 6.27
C ILE A 65 14.94 16.99 7.76
N GLN A 66 14.06 17.49 8.63
CA GLN A 66 14.29 17.52 10.08
C GLN A 66 14.45 16.12 10.68
N ALA A 67 13.73 15.14 10.11
CA ALA A 67 13.85 13.73 10.48
C ALA A 67 15.04 13.01 9.79
N LYS A 68 15.97 13.75 9.17
CA LYS A 68 17.17 13.22 8.48
C LYS A 68 16.88 12.31 7.29
N HIS A 69 15.74 12.50 6.63
CA HIS A 69 15.44 11.84 5.37
C HIS A 69 16.07 12.63 4.21
N THR A 70 16.41 11.91 3.14
CA THR A 70 16.98 12.52 1.94
C THR A 70 16.02 12.35 0.77
N VAL A 71 15.74 13.43 0.03
CA VAL A 71 15.00 13.34 -1.23
C VAL A 71 16.01 13.25 -2.37
N GLN A 72 15.89 12.20 -3.19
CA GLN A 72 16.75 11.99 -4.34
C GLN A 72 15.93 11.73 -5.60
N LYS A 73 16.57 11.93 -6.75
CA LYS A 73 15.99 11.54 -8.02
C LYS A 73 16.02 10.01 -8.10
N SER A 74 14.88 9.41 -8.46
CA SER A 74 14.81 7.98 -8.71
C SER A 74 15.42 7.63 -10.08
N SER A 75 15.47 6.34 -10.39
CA SER A 75 15.92 5.79 -11.67
C SER A 75 15.16 6.36 -12.87
N SER A 76 13.88 6.71 -12.68
CA SER A 76 13.06 7.32 -13.74
C SER A 76 13.18 8.85 -13.75
N PRO A 77 13.22 9.49 -14.94
CA PRO A 77 13.54 10.90 -15.08
C PRO A 77 12.52 11.86 -14.45
N LYS A 78 11.29 11.39 -14.19
CA LYS A 78 10.20 12.18 -13.59
C LYS A 78 9.76 11.66 -12.22
N SER A 79 10.61 10.89 -11.54
CA SER A 79 10.30 10.33 -10.23
C SER A 79 11.33 10.71 -9.18
N PHE A 80 10.90 10.70 -7.93
CA PHE A 80 11.73 10.91 -6.76
C PHE A 80 11.52 9.80 -5.76
N GLU A 81 12.53 9.61 -4.92
CA GLU A 81 12.50 8.73 -3.76
C GLU A 81 12.82 9.57 -2.52
N VAL A 82 12.12 9.28 -1.43
CA VAL A 82 12.52 9.72 -0.09
C VAL A 82 13.19 8.56 0.61
N MET A 83 14.48 8.73 0.87
CA MET A 83 15.33 7.77 1.54
C MET A 83 15.29 7.98 3.05
N GLY A 84 15.12 6.89 3.78
CA GLY A 84 15.29 6.82 5.21
C GLY A 84 16.74 6.98 5.65
N PRO A 85 16.97 7.16 6.96
CA PRO A 85 18.32 7.23 7.54
C PRO A 85 19.18 5.97 7.28
N ASN A 86 18.55 4.82 7.02
CA ASN A 86 19.24 3.54 6.76
C ASN A 86 19.36 3.23 5.26
N GLN A 87 19.15 4.22 4.39
CA GLN A 87 19.15 4.08 2.93
C GLN A 87 18.05 3.15 2.37
N GLU A 88 16.96 3.01 3.08
CA GLU A 88 15.73 2.38 2.61
C GLU A 88 14.85 3.38 1.85
N VAL A 89 14.18 2.96 0.79
CA VAL A 89 13.16 3.77 0.11
C VAL A 89 11.90 3.77 0.96
N ILE A 90 11.49 4.93 1.46
CA ILE A 90 10.30 5.08 2.30
C ILE A 90 9.11 5.55 1.48
N ILE A 91 9.34 6.48 0.55
CA ILE A 91 8.32 7.05 -0.32
C ILE A 91 8.84 7.08 -1.74
N GLU A 92 7.99 6.69 -2.68
CA GLU A 92 8.18 6.93 -4.10
C GLU A 92 7.11 7.89 -4.61
N GLY A 93 7.48 8.73 -5.57
CA GLY A 93 6.56 9.70 -6.15
C GLY A 93 7.03 10.21 -7.50
N SER A 94 6.21 11.08 -8.09
CA SER A 94 6.45 11.70 -9.39
C SER A 94 6.56 13.23 -9.28
N PHE A 95 7.22 13.83 -10.26
CA PHE A 95 7.20 15.27 -10.50
C PHE A 95 6.10 15.60 -11.50
N GLU A 96 5.05 16.28 -11.05
CA GLU A 96 3.96 16.74 -11.91
C GLU A 96 3.77 18.25 -11.76
N SER A 97 3.87 18.98 -12.87
CA SER A 97 3.66 20.43 -12.92
C SER A 97 4.45 21.23 -11.86
N GLY A 98 5.70 20.80 -11.57
CA GLY A 98 6.57 21.42 -10.57
C GLY A 98 6.31 21.00 -9.12
N SER A 99 5.38 20.07 -8.88
CA SER A 99 5.04 19.55 -7.56
C SER A 99 5.52 18.12 -7.35
N PHE A 100 5.85 17.79 -6.09
CA PHE A 100 6.13 16.42 -5.65
C PHE A 100 4.81 15.71 -5.35
N VAL A 101 4.47 14.70 -6.15
CA VAL A 101 3.24 13.94 -6.00
C VAL A 101 3.55 12.55 -5.47
N VAL A 102 2.94 12.20 -4.35
CA VAL A 102 3.02 10.85 -3.76
C VAL A 102 1.69 10.16 -4.01
N THR A 103 1.70 9.11 -4.83
CA THR A 103 0.53 8.27 -5.02
C THR A 103 0.54 7.17 -3.95
N GLN A 104 -0.38 7.25 -2.99
CA GLN A 104 -0.71 6.08 -2.19
C GLN A 104 -1.37 5.07 -3.12
N ASN A 105 -0.66 3.99 -3.45
CA ASN A 105 -1.32 2.85 -4.03
C ASN A 105 -2.38 2.40 -3.04
N LYS A 106 -3.66 2.55 -3.40
CA LYS A 106 -4.73 1.70 -2.88
C LYS A 106 -4.49 0.29 -3.43
N ALA A 107 -3.36 -0.31 -3.08
CA ALA A 107 -3.24 -1.73 -3.19
C ALA A 107 -4.20 -2.25 -2.11
N THR A 108 -5.42 -2.60 -2.51
CA THR A 108 -6.11 -3.71 -1.88
C THR A 108 -5.27 -4.95 -2.17
N ASP A 109 -4.06 -4.99 -1.62
CA ASP A 109 -3.29 -6.20 -1.57
C ASP A 109 -4.09 -7.07 -0.62
N PHE A 110 -4.74 -8.07 -1.19
CA PHE A 110 -5.03 -9.30 -0.48
C PHE A 110 -3.68 -9.90 -0.11
N ALA A 111 -2.97 -9.26 0.83
CA ALA A 111 -1.83 -9.83 1.49
C ALA A 111 -2.39 -11.08 2.17
N VAL A 112 -2.00 -12.23 1.62
CA VAL A 112 -2.32 -13.52 2.19
C VAL A 112 -1.63 -13.56 3.54
N ASP A 113 -2.34 -13.12 4.59
CA ASP A 113 -1.87 -13.23 5.96
C ASP A 113 -1.82 -14.71 6.28
N SER A 114 -0.65 -15.29 6.00
CA SER A 114 -0.42 -16.70 6.21
C SER A 114 -0.71 -17.07 7.66
N THR A 115 -0.48 -16.18 8.63
CA THR A 115 -0.45 -16.56 10.05
C THR A 115 -1.82 -16.76 10.70
N SER A 116 -2.87 -16.10 10.22
CA SER A 116 -4.21 -16.15 10.84
C SER A 116 -5.30 -16.83 10.01
N GLN A 117 -5.02 -17.16 8.74
CA GLN A 117 -6.04 -17.64 7.81
C GLN A 117 -6.20 -19.17 7.79
N THR A 118 -7.45 -19.63 7.64
CA THR A 118 -7.74 -21.04 7.39
C THR A 118 -7.13 -21.49 6.06
N ILE A 119 -6.69 -22.75 5.97
CA ILE A 119 -6.07 -23.32 4.76
C ILE A 119 -6.96 -23.11 3.50
N MET A 120 -8.28 -23.14 3.66
CA MET A 120 -9.23 -22.88 2.57
C MET A 120 -9.17 -21.44 2.08
N ARG A 121 -9.01 -20.46 2.98
CA ARG A 121 -8.87 -19.05 2.62
C ARG A 121 -7.55 -18.78 1.91
N LEU A 122 -6.45 -19.36 2.40
CA LEU A 122 -5.16 -19.32 1.71
C LEU A 122 -5.25 -19.86 0.28
N HIS A 123 -5.99 -20.95 0.09
CA HIS A 123 -6.23 -21.53 -1.23
C HIS A 123 -7.05 -20.61 -2.14
N GLN A 124 -8.04 -19.91 -1.61
CA GLN A 124 -8.84 -18.93 -2.35
C GLN A 124 -8.01 -17.70 -2.73
N ASP A 125 -7.33 -17.10 -1.75
CA ASP A 125 -6.54 -15.88 -1.94
C ASP A 125 -5.33 -16.13 -2.84
N SER A 126 -4.79 -17.36 -2.86
CA SER A 126 -3.72 -17.77 -3.81
C SER A 126 -4.23 -18.05 -5.24
N GLY A 127 -5.50 -17.79 -5.54
CA GLY A 127 -6.06 -17.94 -6.88
C GLY A 127 -6.42 -19.38 -7.25
N HIS A 128 -6.88 -20.18 -6.28
CA HIS A 128 -7.30 -21.57 -6.50
C HIS A 128 -6.24 -22.48 -7.17
N PRO A 129 -4.99 -22.53 -6.68
CA PRO A 129 -3.95 -23.41 -7.24
C PRO A 129 -4.35 -24.89 -7.10
N LEU A 130 -3.83 -25.76 -7.97
CA LEU A 130 -4.04 -27.21 -7.76
C LEU A 130 -3.41 -27.64 -6.43
N TYR A 131 -3.97 -28.67 -5.80
CA TYR A 131 -3.55 -29.14 -4.47
C TYR A 131 -2.03 -29.38 -4.39
N GLU A 132 -1.43 -30.00 -5.42
CA GLU A 132 0.02 -30.25 -5.47
C GLU A 132 0.84 -28.96 -5.46
N TYR A 133 0.48 -27.95 -6.27
CA TYR A 133 1.17 -26.65 -6.26
C TYR A 133 0.94 -25.89 -4.96
N PHE A 134 -0.26 -25.98 -4.40
CA PHE A 134 -0.60 -25.36 -3.13
C PHE A 134 0.22 -25.94 -1.97
N LYS A 135 0.44 -27.27 -1.97
CA LYS A 135 1.30 -27.95 -1.01
C LYS A 135 2.76 -27.52 -1.11
N GLN A 136 3.24 -27.27 -2.33
CA GLN A 136 4.59 -26.73 -2.56
C GLN A 136 4.74 -25.27 -2.11
N MET A 137 3.67 -24.48 -2.15
CA MET A 137 3.69 -23.08 -1.67
C MET A 137 3.73 -22.98 -0.15
N TYR A 138 3.11 -23.94 0.57
CA TYR A 138 2.98 -23.92 2.04
C TYR A 138 3.55 -25.19 2.70
N GLN A 139 4.79 -25.54 2.37
CA GLN A 139 5.45 -26.80 2.80
C GLN A 139 5.54 -26.97 4.32
N ASN A 140 5.56 -25.86 5.07
CA ASN A 140 5.65 -25.86 6.53
C ASN A 140 4.30 -26.09 7.23
N ARG A 141 3.23 -26.43 6.50
CA ARG A 141 1.88 -26.66 7.05
C ARG A 141 1.36 -28.04 6.71
N GLN A 142 0.61 -28.63 7.64
CA GLN A 142 -0.22 -29.79 7.32
C GLN A 142 -1.45 -29.31 6.52
N ILE A 143 -1.44 -29.59 5.22
CA ILE A 143 -2.53 -29.19 4.31
C ILE A 143 -3.45 -30.41 4.08
N PRO A 144 -4.66 -30.44 4.66
CA PRO A 144 -5.64 -31.49 4.37
C PRO A 144 -6.12 -31.38 2.91
N LEU A 145 -6.70 -32.46 2.39
CA LEU A 145 -7.30 -32.47 1.06
C LEU A 145 -8.38 -31.37 0.97
N LEU A 146 -8.24 -30.45 0.01
CA LEU A 146 -9.12 -29.30 -0.11
C LEU A 146 -10.36 -29.64 -0.93
N ASN A 147 -11.54 -29.59 -0.29
CA ASN A 147 -12.81 -29.67 -0.99
C ASN A 147 -13.33 -28.26 -1.33
N CYS A 148 -12.83 -27.68 -2.43
CA CYS A 148 -13.21 -26.36 -2.89
C CYS A 148 -14.27 -26.47 -4.02
N SER A 149 -15.48 -25.95 -3.77
CA SER A 149 -16.57 -25.97 -4.75
C SER A 149 -16.21 -25.28 -6.08
N THR A 150 -15.52 -24.14 -6.03
CA THR A 150 -15.04 -23.40 -7.21
C THR A 150 -14.03 -24.20 -8.02
N CYS A 151 -13.08 -24.88 -7.38
CA CYS A 151 -12.15 -25.75 -8.09
C CYS A 151 -12.88 -26.92 -8.76
N ASN A 152 -13.86 -27.50 -8.08
CA ASN A 152 -14.63 -28.63 -8.61
C ASN A 152 -15.44 -28.22 -9.85
N THR A 153 -16.07 -27.04 -9.84
CA THR A 153 -16.87 -26.55 -10.97
C THR A 153 -16.00 -26.01 -12.11
N SER A 154 -14.90 -25.31 -11.82
CA SER A 154 -14.07 -24.64 -12.82
C SER A 154 -12.94 -25.50 -13.40
N LYS A 155 -12.50 -26.57 -12.73
CA LYS A 155 -11.39 -27.43 -13.20
C LYS A 155 -11.81 -28.79 -13.74
N MET A 156 -13.07 -29.21 -13.58
CA MET A 156 -13.59 -30.40 -14.27
C MET A 156 -13.52 -30.28 -15.80
N THR A 157 -13.50 -29.07 -16.35
CA THR A 157 -13.45 -28.82 -17.81
C THR A 157 -12.03 -28.84 -18.37
N LYS A 158 -10.99 -28.97 -17.54
CA LYS A 158 -9.59 -29.15 -17.97
C LYS A 158 -9.22 -30.63 -18.05
N THR A 159 -9.98 -31.41 -18.84
CA THR A 159 -9.40 -32.65 -19.38
C THR A 159 -8.17 -32.27 -20.21
N PRO A 160 -6.97 -32.80 -19.91
CA PRO A 160 -5.78 -32.48 -20.68
C PRO A 160 -6.01 -32.89 -22.13
N PHE A 161 -5.69 -31.97 -23.05
CA PHE A 161 -5.67 -32.28 -24.48
C PHE A 161 -4.65 -33.41 -24.68
N LYS A 162 -5.09 -34.57 -25.18
CA LYS A 162 -4.21 -35.67 -25.60
C LYS A 162 -3.53 -35.30 -26.93
N GLY A 163 -2.71 -34.26 -26.92
CA GLY A 163 -1.91 -33.84 -28.06
C GLY A 163 -0.47 -34.30 -27.89
N ILE A 164 0.04 -35.09 -28.84
CA ILE A 164 1.47 -35.34 -28.98
C ILE A 164 2.02 -34.19 -29.82
N PHE A 165 2.90 -33.38 -29.23
CA PHE A 165 3.62 -32.34 -29.98
C PHE A 165 4.91 -32.94 -30.54
N ALA A 166 5.00 -33.05 -31.86
CA ALA A 166 6.24 -33.43 -32.53
C ALA A 166 7.27 -32.31 -32.42
N ILE A 167 8.53 -32.67 -32.17
CA ILE A 167 9.67 -31.74 -32.16
C ILE A 167 10.02 -31.45 -33.63
N CYS A 168 9.93 -30.19 -34.05
CA CYS A 168 10.49 -29.77 -35.33
C CYS A 168 12.01 -29.66 -35.19
N HIS A 169 12.73 -30.44 -36.01
CA HIS A 169 14.17 -30.34 -36.22
C HIS A 169 14.52 -29.18 -37.14
#